data_AF-A0AAN9YND2-F1
#
_entry.id   AF-A0AAN9YND2-F1
#
_cell.length_a   1.000
_cell.length_b   1.000
_cell.length_c   1.000
_cell.angle_alpha   90.00
_cell.angle_beta   90.00
_cell.angle_gamma   90.00
#
_symmetry.space_group_name_H-M   'P 1'
#
loop_
_entity.id
_entity.type
_entity.pdbx_description
1 polymer ?
#
loop_
_entity_poly.entity_id
_entity_poly.type
_entity_poly.pdbx_seq_one_letter_code
_entity_poly.pdbx_strand_id
1 'polypeptide(L)'
;MKVLITALGLTSYGFTVALANKGYEVPTRRGCQVSGDGTEISTIYSRQQTSAVPSNITVDVNFHIASTEADETLITDDIVAAQFDILHEVYSRHNITLVLNSTERVVDNLTGSAFLIKEGDSWVYHEEEHDAYLKNTRKGGYDALNLYFFSSYSPGATGYCQFPTVTAPGEDLFYSDSCQISAETMPGMPADRAFDDWNQGHIAVHETGHWFGLNHTFAGGCGATGDFVADTPAQGTEVYGCPADSDTCPDSPGLDPIHNFMGYTDDSW
;
A
#
# COMPACT_ATOMS: atom_id res chain seq x y z
N MET A 1 49.92 10.95 21.21
CA MET A 1 50.00 12.43 21.19
C MET A 1 48.60 12.94 21.50
N LYS A 2 48.44 13.64 22.64
CA LYS A 2 47.16 14.21 23.12
C LYS A 2 46.70 15.31 22.17
N VAL A 3 45.39 15.42 21.93
CA VAL A 3 44.68 16.71 22.03
C VAL A 3 43.32 16.47 22.66
N LEU A 4 43.12 17.21 23.75
CA LEU A 4 41.92 17.36 24.56
C LEU A 4 41.24 18.65 24.06
N ILE A 5 39.94 18.64 23.78
CA ILE A 5 39.14 19.87 23.68
C ILE A 5 37.90 19.73 24.55
N THR A 6 37.87 20.56 25.59
CA THR A 6 36.74 20.89 26.46
C THR A 6 35.71 21.76 25.74
N ALA A 7 34.42 21.45 25.91
CA ALA A 7 33.29 22.38 25.79
C ALA A 7 32.19 21.89 26.75
N LEU A 8 32.03 22.53 27.90
CA LEU A 8 30.98 23.54 28.20
C LEU A 8 29.59 22.92 28.31
N GLY A 9 29.11 22.81 29.55
CA GLY A 9 27.76 22.39 29.86
C GLY A 9 26.72 23.42 29.41
N LEU A 10 25.60 22.90 28.93
CA LEU A 10 24.34 23.63 28.88
C LEU A 10 23.23 22.76 29.49
N THR A 11 22.46 23.45 30.31
CA THR A 11 21.25 23.07 31.02
C THR A 11 20.26 22.28 30.16
N SER A 12 19.85 21.10 30.64
CA SER A 12 18.69 20.39 30.11
C SER A 12 17.41 21.14 30.49
N TYR A 13 16.78 21.76 29.49
CA TYR A 13 15.36 22.10 29.57
C TYR A 13 14.58 20.81 29.32
N GLY A 14 13.98 20.28 30.39
CA GLY A 14 13.00 19.19 30.29
C GLY A 14 11.74 19.70 29.61
N PHE A 15 11.55 19.34 28.34
CA PHE A 15 10.22 19.37 27.73
C PHE A 15 9.47 18.12 28.21
N THR A 16 8.57 18.32 29.18
CA THR A 16 7.50 17.38 29.45
C THR A 16 6.45 17.58 28.37
N VAL A 17 6.44 16.71 27.35
CA VAL A 17 5.29 16.61 26.45
C VAL A 17 4.25 15.81 27.21
N ALA A 18 3.23 16.50 27.72
CA ALA A 18 2.03 15.87 28.21
C ALA A 18 1.33 15.21 27.02
N LEU A 19 1.42 13.88 26.93
CA LEU A 19 0.56 13.09 26.05
C LEU A 19 -0.85 13.16 26.64
N ALA A 20 -1.67 14.04 26.07
CA ALA A 20 -3.09 14.03 26.30
C ALA A 20 -3.65 12.70 25.75
N ASN A 21 -4.23 11.89 26.64
CA ASN A 21 -5.08 10.76 26.29
C ASN A 21 -6.23 11.26 25.42
N LYS A 22 -6.08 11.18 24.10
CA LYS A 22 -7.22 11.15 23.18
C LYS A 22 -7.61 9.70 23.03
N GLY A 23 -8.76 9.34 23.62
CA GLY A 23 -9.43 8.10 23.23
C GLY A 23 -9.68 8.17 21.72
N TYR A 24 -9.25 7.13 21.01
CA TYR A 24 -9.55 7.00 19.59
C TYR A 24 -11.04 6.66 19.47
N GLU A 25 -11.83 7.60 18.94
CA GLU A 25 -13.12 7.26 18.37
C GLU A 25 -12.89 6.26 17.23
N VAL A 26 -13.70 5.21 17.17
CA VAL A 26 -13.70 4.24 16.08
C VAL A 26 -13.84 5.02 14.77
N PRO A 27 -12.85 4.96 13.84
CA PRO A 27 -12.99 5.62 12.57
C PRO A 27 -14.23 5.07 11.86
N THR A 28 -15.14 5.96 11.47
CA THR A 28 -16.19 5.61 10.50
C THR A 28 -15.49 5.02 9.28
N ARG A 29 -15.94 3.86 8.78
CA ARG A 29 -15.49 3.26 7.50
C ARG A 29 -15.63 4.28 6.38
N ARG A 30 -14.63 5.13 6.20
CA ARG A 30 -14.42 5.97 5.01
C ARG A 30 -13.23 5.31 4.34
N GLY A 31 -13.49 4.64 3.22
CA GLY A 31 -12.49 3.91 2.45
C GLY A 31 -11.34 4.80 2.01
N CYS A 32 -10.20 4.15 1.74
CA CYS A 32 -8.94 4.71 1.25
C CYS A 32 -8.15 5.64 2.17
N GLN A 33 -8.29 5.55 3.51
CA GLN A 33 -7.18 6.01 4.34
C GLN A 33 -6.07 4.95 4.32
N VAL A 34 -5.40 4.80 3.18
CA VAL A 34 -4.03 4.26 3.19
C VAL A 34 -3.23 5.14 4.14
N SER A 35 -2.41 4.52 4.99
CA SER A 35 -1.54 5.25 5.92
C SER A 35 -0.75 6.27 5.10
N GLY A 36 -1.08 7.55 5.31
CA GLY A 36 -0.63 8.63 4.44
C GLY A 36 0.88 8.61 4.27
N ASP A 37 1.31 8.90 3.05
CA ASP A 37 2.70 9.10 2.70
C ASP A 37 3.33 10.02 3.76
N GLY A 38 4.23 9.44 4.56
CA GLY A 38 5.29 10.24 5.13
C GLY A 38 5.89 11.05 3.98
N THR A 39 6.12 12.33 4.20
CA THR A 39 6.80 13.26 3.29
C THR A 39 8.25 12.86 2.99
N GLU A 40 8.50 11.60 2.66
CA GLU A 40 9.73 11.07 2.10
C GLU A 40 9.69 11.39 0.61
N ILE A 41 10.00 12.65 0.30
CA ILE A 41 10.46 13.04 -1.03
C ILE A 41 11.65 12.12 -1.31
N SER A 42 11.41 11.05 -2.08
CA SER A 42 12.48 10.17 -2.52
C SER A 42 13.51 11.06 -3.21
N THR A 43 14.70 11.12 -2.63
CA THR A 43 15.76 11.94 -3.19
C THR A 43 16.14 11.23 -4.47
N ILE A 44 15.63 11.71 -5.62
CA ILE A 44 15.92 11.13 -6.93
C ILE A 44 17.42 11.24 -7.15
N TYR A 45 18.14 10.16 -6.88
CA TYR A 45 19.46 9.96 -7.46
C TYR A 45 19.22 9.85 -8.96
N SER A 46 19.76 10.81 -9.73
CA SER A 46 19.68 10.75 -11.18
C SER A 46 20.32 9.44 -11.64
N ARG A 47 19.50 8.45 -11.96
CA ARG A 47 19.99 7.19 -12.49
C ARG A 47 20.39 7.46 -13.94
N GLN A 48 21.65 7.85 -14.11
CA GLN A 48 22.28 7.91 -15.41
C GLN A 48 22.57 6.47 -15.86
N GLN A 49 21.53 5.76 -16.29
CA GLN A 49 21.67 4.58 -17.14
C GLN A 49 20.38 4.38 -17.93
N THR A 50 20.40 4.85 -19.17
CA THR A 50 19.48 4.46 -20.25
C THR A 50 19.68 2.98 -20.57
N SER A 51 19.23 2.10 -19.69
CA SER A 51 18.87 0.75 -20.14
C SER A 51 17.55 0.91 -20.87
N ALA A 52 17.47 0.48 -22.12
CA ALA A 52 16.20 0.49 -22.84
C ALA A 52 15.20 -0.32 -22.01
N VAL A 53 14.13 0.33 -21.55
CA VAL A 53 13.03 -0.35 -20.86
C VAL A 53 12.50 -1.40 -21.85
N PRO A 54 12.46 -2.69 -21.47
CA PRO A 54 11.99 -3.71 -22.38
C PRO A 54 10.53 -3.44 -22.76
N SER A 55 10.15 -3.77 -24.00
CA SER A 55 8.79 -3.56 -24.50
C SER A 55 7.74 -4.41 -23.79
N ASN A 56 8.18 -5.41 -23.04
CA ASN A 56 7.38 -6.26 -22.18
C ASN A 56 8.18 -6.63 -20.92
N ILE A 57 7.50 -6.72 -19.78
CA ILE A 57 8.08 -7.25 -18.55
C ILE A 57 7.27 -8.45 -18.08
N THR A 58 7.93 -9.41 -17.46
CA THR A 58 7.29 -10.50 -16.75
C THR A 58 7.68 -10.39 -15.30
N VAL A 59 6.70 -10.45 -14.41
CA VAL A 59 6.89 -10.31 -12.96
C VAL A 59 6.29 -11.53 -12.29
N ASP A 60 7.10 -12.22 -11.50
CA ASP A 60 6.64 -13.33 -10.68
C ASP A 60 5.84 -12.78 -9.50
N VAL A 61 4.69 -13.38 -9.23
CA VAL A 61 3.76 -12.97 -8.17
C VAL A 61 3.62 -14.09 -7.16
N ASN A 62 3.71 -13.74 -5.87
CA ASN A 62 3.48 -14.65 -4.76
C ASN A 62 2.39 -14.09 -3.86
N PHE A 63 1.32 -14.84 -3.67
CA PHE A 63 0.25 -14.50 -2.75
C PHE A 63 0.47 -15.17 -1.40
N HIS A 64 0.28 -14.40 -0.34
CA HIS A 64 0.35 -14.85 1.04
C HIS A 64 -0.97 -14.53 1.72
N ILE A 65 -1.80 -15.54 1.93
CA ILE A 65 -3.14 -15.38 2.50
C ILE A 65 -3.08 -15.71 3.99
N ALA A 66 -3.28 -14.71 4.82
CA ALA A 66 -3.30 -14.85 6.27
C ALA A 66 -4.73 -14.69 6.80
N SER A 67 -5.23 -15.71 7.48
CA SER A 67 -6.56 -15.71 8.08
C SER A 67 -6.49 -15.84 9.58
N THR A 68 -7.37 -15.14 10.28
CA THR A 68 -7.64 -15.46 11.69
C THR A 68 -8.29 -16.85 11.77
N GLU A 69 -8.27 -17.48 12.95
CA GLU A 69 -8.94 -18.78 13.13
C GLU A 69 -10.44 -18.70 12.86
N ALA A 70 -11.07 -17.56 13.16
CA ALA A 70 -12.49 -17.34 12.89
C ALA A 70 -12.81 -17.24 11.38
N ASP A 71 -11.84 -16.80 10.59
CA ASP A 71 -11.98 -16.54 9.15
C ASP A 71 -11.23 -17.56 8.30
N GLU A 72 -10.80 -18.70 8.85
CA GLU A 72 -10.00 -19.72 8.16
C GLU A 72 -10.58 -20.12 6.79
N THR A 73 -11.90 -20.13 6.67
CA THR A 73 -12.62 -20.55 5.46
C THR A 73 -13.18 -19.38 4.65
N LEU A 74 -12.95 -18.14 5.07
CA LEU A 74 -13.52 -16.94 4.45
C LEU A 74 -12.95 -16.70 3.04
N ILE A 75 -11.63 -16.78 2.91
CA ILE A 75 -10.91 -16.48 1.67
C ILE A 75 -10.76 -17.78 0.86
N THR A 76 -11.74 -18.10 0.03
CA THR A 76 -11.74 -19.32 -0.80
C THR A 76 -10.70 -19.26 -1.94
N ASP A 77 -10.42 -20.40 -2.56
CA ASP A 77 -9.55 -20.44 -3.75
C ASP A 77 -10.16 -19.70 -4.95
N ASP A 78 -11.49 -19.67 -5.07
CA ASP A 78 -12.19 -18.92 -6.11
C ASP A 78 -11.99 -17.40 -5.94
N ILE A 79 -12.02 -16.89 -4.70
CA ILE A 79 -11.75 -15.48 -4.38
C ILE A 79 -10.28 -15.13 -4.71
N VAL A 80 -9.35 -16.02 -4.36
CA VAL A 80 -7.92 -15.86 -4.69
C VAL A 80 -7.68 -15.83 -6.20
N ALA A 81 -8.29 -16.77 -6.93
CA ALA A 81 -8.18 -16.83 -8.38
C ALA A 81 -8.77 -15.57 -9.03
N ALA A 82 -9.96 -15.15 -8.61
CA ALA A 82 -10.60 -13.93 -9.11
C ALA A 82 -9.74 -12.68 -8.87
N GLN A 83 -9.09 -12.56 -7.71
CA GLN A 83 -8.18 -11.44 -7.45
C GLN A 83 -6.96 -11.45 -8.39
N PHE A 84 -6.38 -12.62 -8.63
CA PHE A 84 -5.25 -12.72 -9.56
C PHE A 84 -5.68 -12.44 -11.00
N ASP A 85 -6.87 -12.88 -11.42
CA ASP A 85 -7.41 -12.62 -12.76
C ASP A 85 -7.52 -11.11 -13.02
N ILE A 86 -8.04 -10.33 -12.05
CA ILE A 86 -8.12 -8.87 -12.15
C ILE A 86 -6.73 -8.23 -12.30
N LEU A 87 -5.78 -8.61 -11.45
CA LEU A 87 -4.39 -8.13 -11.54
C LEU A 87 -3.77 -8.45 -12.90
N HIS A 88 -3.85 -9.72 -13.32
CA HIS A 88 -3.29 -10.17 -14.57
C HIS A 88 -3.93 -9.45 -15.77
N GLU A 89 -5.26 -9.31 -15.78
CA GLU A 89 -5.98 -8.64 -16.85
C GLU A 89 -5.55 -7.16 -16.98
N VAL A 90 -5.57 -6.41 -15.87
CA VAL A 90 -5.21 -4.98 -15.90
C VAL A 90 -3.79 -4.78 -16.38
N TYR A 91 -2.81 -5.46 -15.77
CA TYR A 91 -1.40 -5.25 -16.11
C TYR A 91 -1.03 -5.77 -17.50
N SER A 92 -1.68 -6.83 -17.99
CA SER A 92 -1.43 -7.37 -19.35
C SER A 92 -1.72 -6.35 -20.45
N ARG A 93 -2.70 -5.45 -20.25
CA ARG A 93 -3.04 -4.36 -21.18
C ARG A 93 -1.91 -3.33 -21.31
N HIS A 94 -0.98 -3.32 -20.36
CA HIS A 94 0.17 -2.42 -20.30
C HIS A 94 1.50 -3.14 -20.59
N ASN A 95 1.47 -4.31 -21.24
CA ASN A 95 2.63 -5.16 -21.54
C ASN A 95 3.39 -5.67 -20.29
N ILE A 96 2.70 -5.72 -19.16
CA ILE A 96 3.20 -6.29 -17.90
C ILE A 96 2.53 -7.65 -17.71
N THR A 97 3.28 -8.73 -17.87
CA THR A 97 2.77 -10.09 -17.65
C THR A 97 3.03 -10.51 -16.21
N LEU A 98 1.97 -10.58 -15.40
CA LEU A 98 2.05 -11.14 -14.06
C LEU A 98 1.89 -12.66 -14.11
N VAL A 99 2.75 -13.40 -13.40
CA VAL A 99 2.72 -14.87 -13.33
C VAL A 99 2.59 -15.29 -11.87
N LEU A 100 1.46 -15.88 -11.48
CA LEU A 100 1.27 -16.40 -10.12
C LEU A 100 2.13 -17.65 -9.93
N ASN A 101 3.19 -17.52 -9.14
CA ASN A 101 4.15 -18.59 -8.87
C ASN A 101 3.78 -19.39 -7.61
N SER A 102 3.21 -18.73 -6.60
CA SER A 102 2.72 -19.43 -5.41
C SER A 102 1.56 -18.71 -4.72
N THR A 103 0.76 -19.51 -4.02
CA THR A 103 -0.25 -19.06 -3.05
C THR A 103 -0.01 -19.83 -1.76
N GLU A 104 0.43 -19.14 -0.72
CA GLU A 104 0.61 -19.70 0.62
C GLU A 104 -0.52 -19.25 1.53
N ARG A 105 -0.88 -20.11 2.49
CA ARG A 105 -1.96 -19.86 3.44
C ARG A 105 -1.46 -20.08 4.85
N VAL A 106 -1.79 -19.17 5.77
CA VAL A 106 -1.55 -19.30 7.20
C VAL A 106 -2.83 -18.99 7.98
N VAL A 107 -3.07 -19.77 9.03
CA VAL A 107 -4.19 -19.56 9.96
C VAL A 107 -3.57 -19.29 11.32
N ASP A 108 -3.62 -18.03 11.74
CA ASP A 108 -3.09 -17.53 13.01
C ASP A 108 -3.78 -16.21 13.33
N ASN A 109 -4.26 -16.04 14.56
CA ASN A 109 -5.03 -14.85 14.93
C ASN A 109 -4.20 -13.55 14.88
N LEU A 110 -2.91 -13.61 15.21
CA LEU A 110 -2.03 -12.44 15.15
C LEU A 110 -1.72 -12.09 13.69
N THR A 111 -1.24 -13.06 12.90
CA THR A 111 -0.89 -12.84 11.48
C THR A 111 -2.12 -12.48 10.66
N GLY A 112 -3.23 -13.19 10.82
CA GLY A 112 -4.50 -12.92 10.13
C GLY A 112 -5.14 -11.58 10.47
N SER A 113 -4.75 -10.97 11.61
CA SER A 113 -5.15 -9.61 12.01
C SER A 113 -4.19 -8.52 11.52
N ALA A 114 -3.30 -8.84 10.56
CA ALA A 114 -2.23 -7.95 10.12
C ALA A 114 -1.39 -7.41 11.29
N PHE A 115 -1.16 -8.26 12.31
CA PHE A 115 -0.38 -7.94 13.51
C PHE A 115 -0.94 -6.80 14.37
N LEU A 116 -2.17 -6.35 14.10
CA LEU A 116 -2.85 -5.31 14.87
C LEU A 116 -4.05 -5.91 15.59
N ILE A 117 -3.89 -6.19 16.88
CA ILE A 117 -4.94 -6.79 17.71
C ILE A 117 -5.37 -5.86 18.85
N LYS A 118 -6.62 -6.01 19.26
CA LYS A 118 -7.17 -5.26 20.39
C LYS A 118 -6.85 -5.98 21.71
N GLU A 119 -6.01 -5.37 22.52
CA GLU A 119 -5.63 -5.86 23.85
C GLU A 119 -6.22 -4.97 24.93
N GLY A 120 -7.27 -5.47 25.60
CA GLY A 120 -8.07 -4.67 26.52
C GLY A 120 -8.77 -3.52 25.78
N ASP A 121 -8.46 -2.29 26.15
CA ASP A 121 -9.05 -1.08 25.57
C ASP A 121 -8.20 -0.44 24.46
N SER A 122 -7.03 -1.02 24.15
CA SER A 122 -6.05 -0.44 23.21
C SER A 122 -5.78 -1.35 22.02
N TRP A 123 -5.46 -0.74 20.87
CA TRP A 123 -4.89 -1.45 19.73
C TRP A 123 -3.38 -1.57 19.89
N VAL A 124 -2.84 -2.77 19.68
CA VAL A 124 -1.42 -3.08 19.81
C VAL A 124 -0.92 -3.65 18.49
N TYR A 125 0.11 -3.00 17.92
CA TYR A 125 0.80 -3.46 16.72
C TYR A 125 2.05 -4.26 17.11
N HIS A 126 2.11 -5.50 16.65
CA HIS A 126 3.19 -6.45 16.94
C HIS A 126 4.25 -6.40 15.82
N GLU A 127 5.05 -5.33 15.84
CA GLU A 127 6.04 -5.01 14.80
C GLU A 127 7.13 -6.07 14.65
N GLU A 128 7.63 -6.64 15.76
CA GLU A 128 8.69 -7.66 15.72
C GLU A 128 8.21 -8.94 15.00
N GLU A 129 6.98 -9.38 15.29
CA GLU A 129 6.33 -10.52 14.66
C GLU A 129 5.99 -10.25 13.19
N HIS A 130 5.52 -9.04 12.86
CA HIS A 130 5.28 -8.59 11.49
C HIS A 130 6.56 -8.69 10.65
N ASP A 131 7.65 -8.10 11.13
CA ASP A 131 8.93 -8.09 10.40
C ASP A 131 9.51 -9.49 10.25
N ALA A 132 9.40 -10.31 11.30
CA ALA A 132 9.83 -11.71 11.25
C ALA A 132 9.00 -12.52 10.24
N TYR A 133 7.69 -12.28 10.15
CA TYR A 133 6.82 -12.93 9.18
C TYR A 133 7.22 -12.57 7.75
N LEU A 134 7.36 -11.28 7.42
CA LEU A 134 7.78 -10.84 6.08
C LEU A 134 9.17 -11.38 5.69
N LYS A 135 10.14 -11.35 6.61
CA LYS A 135 11.49 -11.94 6.41
C LYS A 135 11.45 -13.43 6.09
N ASN A 136 10.56 -14.17 6.73
CA ASN A 136 10.48 -15.62 6.58
C ASN A 136 9.65 -16.07 5.38
N THR A 137 8.72 -15.24 4.91
CA THR A 137 7.72 -15.64 3.91
C THR A 137 7.91 -14.99 2.55
N ARG A 138 8.57 -13.82 2.45
CA ARG A 138 8.85 -13.20 1.14
C ARG A 138 9.60 -14.17 0.23
N LYS A 139 9.19 -14.22 -1.04
CA LYS A 139 9.77 -15.09 -2.07
C LYS A 139 10.29 -14.31 -3.26
N GLY A 140 11.35 -14.86 -3.87
CA GLY A 140 11.96 -14.32 -5.08
C GLY A 140 12.91 -13.14 -4.82
N GLY A 141 13.38 -12.52 -5.90
CA GLY A 141 14.27 -11.36 -5.87
C GLY A 141 13.51 -10.04 -6.00
N TYR A 142 14.24 -8.98 -6.38
CA TYR A 142 13.67 -7.66 -6.69
C TYR A 142 12.72 -7.65 -7.90
N ASP A 143 12.68 -8.76 -8.65
CA ASP A 143 11.79 -9.01 -9.78
C ASP A 143 10.52 -9.80 -9.38
N ALA A 144 10.33 -10.06 -8.09
CA ALA A 144 9.18 -10.79 -7.56
C ALA A 144 8.30 -9.91 -6.65
N LEU A 145 7.03 -9.81 -7.03
CA LEU A 145 5.98 -9.13 -6.28
C LEU A 145 5.40 -10.08 -5.23
N ASN A 146 5.33 -9.63 -3.98
CA ASN A 146 4.72 -10.37 -2.88
C ASN A 146 3.51 -9.58 -2.36
N LEU A 147 2.33 -10.18 -2.45
CA LEU A 147 1.05 -9.62 -2.04
C LEU A 147 0.53 -10.40 -0.83
N TYR A 148 0.45 -9.74 0.32
CA TYR A 148 -0.05 -10.27 1.58
C TYR A 148 -1.51 -9.82 1.75
N PHE A 149 -2.42 -10.79 1.81
CA PHE A 149 -3.84 -10.54 2.05
C PHE A 149 -4.20 -11.01 3.46
N PHE A 150 -4.80 -10.12 4.26
CA PHE A 150 -5.17 -10.39 5.64
C PHE A 150 -6.68 -10.41 5.81
N SER A 151 -7.24 -11.43 6.49
CA SER A 151 -8.69 -11.57 6.68
C SER A 151 -9.29 -10.53 7.64
N SER A 152 -8.46 -9.98 8.53
CA SER A 152 -8.80 -8.87 9.42
C SER A 152 -7.71 -7.82 9.30
N TYR A 153 -8.01 -6.70 8.65
CA TYR A 153 -7.04 -5.63 8.42
C TYR A 153 -7.38 -4.38 9.26
N SER A 154 -6.36 -3.54 9.46
CA SER A 154 -6.42 -2.36 10.33
C SER A 154 -7.67 -1.49 10.09
N PRO A 155 -8.37 -1.05 11.16
CA PRO A 155 -9.53 -0.18 11.01
C PRO A 155 -9.18 1.12 10.29
N GLY A 156 -9.75 1.32 9.10
CA GLY A 156 -9.62 2.56 8.33
C GLY A 156 -8.65 2.50 7.15
N ALA A 157 -7.86 1.44 7.01
CA ALA A 157 -6.98 1.23 5.85
C ALA A 157 -7.44 0.02 5.03
N THR A 158 -7.17 0.05 3.72
CA THR A 158 -7.50 -1.04 2.78
C THR A 158 -6.25 -1.72 2.22
N GLY A 159 -5.12 -1.02 2.18
CA GLY A 159 -3.84 -1.60 1.79
C GLY A 159 -2.67 -0.62 1.96
N TYR A 160 -1.47 -1.09 1.61
CA TYR A 160 -0.26 -0.31 1.41
C TYR A 160 0.76 -1.16 0.64
N CYS A 161 1.50 -0.56 -0.31
CA CYS A 161 2.72 -1.15 -0.87
C CYS A 161 3.94 -0.27 -0.67
N GLN A 162 5.07 -0.94 -0.50
CA GLN A 162 6.36 -0.28 -0.53
C GLN A 162 6.71 0.21 -1.94
N PHE A 163 7.00 1.50 -2.08
CA PHE A 163 7.51 2.07 -3.32
C PHE A 163 8.92 1.54 -3.67
N PRO A 164 9.30 1.53 -4.96
CA PRO A 164 10.68 1.31 -5.38
C PRO A 164 11.62 2.27 -4.66
N THR A 165 12.46 1.72 -3.78
CA THR A 165 13.41 2.51 -2.99
C THR A 165 14.85 2.04 -3.23
N VAL A 166 15.79 2.96 -3.07
CA VAL A 166 17.23 2.64 -3.09
C VAL A 166 17.67 2.48 -1.65
N THR A 167 18.04 1.26 -1.27
CA THR A 167 18.53 0.97 0.09
C THR A 167 19.99 1.40 0.25
N ALA A 168 20.34 1.96 1.41
CA ALA A 168 21.72 2.31 1.70
C ALA A 168 22.57 1.06 1.96
N PRO A 169 23.89 1.09 1.73
CA PRO A 169 24.76 -0.04 2.04
C PRO A 169 24.66 -0.44 3.52
N GLY A 170 24.21 -1.67 3.78
CA GLY A 170 24.06 -2.23 5.13
C GLY A 170 22.63 -2.18 5.69
N GLU A 171 21.68 -1.57 4.99
CA GLU A 171 20.26 -1.66 5.32
C GLU A 171 19.66 -2.96 4.78
N ASP A 172 19.00 -3.71 5.66
CA ASP A 172 18.19 -4.85 5.29
C ASP A 172 16.72 -4.42 5.27
N LEU A 173 16.32 -3.70 4.22
CA LEU A 173 14.92 -3.30 3.98
C LEU A 173 14.27 -4.13 2.86
N PHE A 174 15.01 -5.07 2.27
CA PHE A 174 14.48 -5.88 1.18
C PHE A 174 13.32 -6.77 1.63
N TYR A 175 13.28 -7.17 2.90
CA TYR A 175 12.20 -7.99 3.42
C TYR A 175 10.85 -7.28 3.42
N SER A 176 10.83 -5.94 3.52
CA SER A 176 9.59 -5.14 3.57
C SER A 176 9.07 -4.76 2.19
N ASP A 177 9.85 -4.96 1.12
CA ASP A 177 9.41 -4.82 -0.27
C ASP A 177 8.22 -5.76 -0.52
N SER A 178 7.00 -5.25 -0.44
CA SER A 178 5.78 -6.03 -0.53
C SER A 178 4.55 -5.13 -0.53
N CYS A 179 3.41 -5.77 -0.73
CA CYS A 179 2.10 -5.18 -0.66
C CYS A 179 1.30 -5.87 0.43
N GLN A 180 0.64 -5.11 1.29
CA GLN A 180 -0.17 -5.57 2.41
C GLN A 180 -1.59 -5.05 2.22
N ILE A 181 -2.56 -5.95 2.11
CA ILE A 181 -3.90 -5.61 1.61
C ILE A 181 -4.95 -6.31 2.47
N SER A 182 -6.08 -5.63 2.69
CA SER A 182 -7.26 -6.22 3.28
C SER A 182 -7.91 -7.20 2.31
N ALA A 183 -8.08 -8.46 2.72
CA ALA A 183 -8.78 -9.46 1.92
C ALA A 183 -10.26 -9.10 1.68
N GLU A 184 -10.83 -8.21 2.52
CA GLU A 184 -12.21 -7.72 2.35
C GLU A 184 -12.41 -6.91 1.04
N THR A 185 -11.33 -6.52 0.38
CA THR A 185 -11.35 -5.83 -0.93
C THR A 185 -11.33 -6.78 -2.12
N MET A 186 -11.16 -8.09 -1.89
CA MET A 186 -11.04 -9.08 -2.96
C MET A 186 -12.41 -9.34 -3.64
N PRO A 187 -12.41 -9.60 -4.96
CA PRO A 187 -13.62 -9.96 -5.69
C PRO A 187 -14.22 -11.27 -5.17
N GLY A 188 -15.54 -11.26 -4.96
CA GLY A 188 -16.29 -12.43 -4.51
C GLY A 188 -16.35 -12.64 -3.00
N MET A 189 -15.83 -11.69 -2.20
CA MET A 189 -16.02 -11.70 -0.76
C MET A 189 -17.52 -11.69 -0.39
N PRO A 190 -17.94 -12.42 0.67
CA PRO A 190 -19.31 -12.37 1.16
C PRO A 190 -19.75 -10.94 1.51
N ALA A 191 -21.00 -10.58 1.22
CA ALA A 191 -21.47 -9.19 1.35
C ALA A 191 -21.43 -8.64 2.79
N ASP A 192 -21.45 -9.50 3.81
CA ASP A 192 -21.30 -9.11 5.22
C ASP A 192 -19.84 -8.88 5.64
N ARG A 193 -18.89 -9.22 4.76
CA ARG A 193 -17.44 -9.03 4.95
C ARG A 193 -16.81 -8.11 3.92
N ALA A 194 -17.36 -8.03 2.72
CA ALA A 194 -16.81 -7.23 1.64
C ALA A 194 -16.74 -5.74 2.01
N PHE A 195 -15.69 -5.07 1.54
CA PHE A 195 -15.48 -3.65 1.74
C PHE A 195 -16.31 -2.85 0.73
N ASP A 196 -17.62 -2.71 0.99
CA ASP A 196 -18.63 -1.96 0.22
C ASP A 196 -18.26 -1.70 -1.25
N ASP A 197 -18.01 -0.45 -1.63
CA ASP A 197 -17.78 -0.02 -3.02
C ASP A 197 -16.35 -0.35 -3.55
N TRP A 198 -15.50 -1.04 -2.76
CA TRP A 198 -14.10 -1.37 -3.10
C TRP A 198 -13.80 -2.87 -2.93
N ASN A 199 -14.67 -3.72 -3.48
CA ASN A 199 -14.61 -5.17 -3.33
C ASN A 199 -14.45 -5.92 -4.67
N GLN A 200 -13.91 -5.26 -5.71
CA GLN A 200 -13.68 -5.89 -7.03
C GLN A 200 -12.20 -6.18 -7.28
N GLY A 201 -11.36 -5.99 -6.26
CA GLY A 201 -9.92 -6.25 -6.32
C GLY A 201 -9.08 -5.13 -6.91
N HIS A 202 -9.65 -3.94 -7.14
CA HIS A 202 -8.88 -2.81 -7.67
C HIS A 202 -7.93 -2.23 -6.62
N ILE A 203 -8.17 -2.43 -5.33
CA ILE A 203 -7.19 -2.08 -4.29
C ILE A 203 -5.87 -2.79 -4.54
N ALA A 204 -5.86 -4.10 -4.83
CA ALA A 204 -4.59 -4.78 -5.15
C ALA A 204 -3.91 -4.22 -6.40
N VAL A 205 -4.68 -3.75 -7.38
CA VAL A 205 -4.16 -3.09 -8.60
C VAL A 205 -3.53 -1.74 -8.24
N HIS A 206 -4.23 -0.90 -7.47
CA HIS A 206 -3.75 0.39 -6.97
C HIS A 206 -2.42 0.24 -6.22
N GLU A 207 -2.41 -0.67 -5.25
CA GLU A 207 -1.27 -0.94 -4.40
C GLU A 207 -0.08 -1.48 -5.24
N THR A 208 -0.34 -2.40 -6.16
CA THR A 208 0.70 -2.86 -7.10
C THR A 208 1.24 -1.71 -7.98
N GLY A 209 0.42 -0.70 -8.27
CA GLY A 209 0.84 0.53 -8.95
C GLY A 209 1.91 1.29 -8.17
N HIS A 210 1.75 1.42 -6.85
CA HIS A 210 2.79 1.97 -5.98
C HIS A 210 4.06 1.14 -5.99
N TRP A 211 3.95 -0.19 -6.01
CA TRP A 211 5.12 -1.08 -6.15
C TRP A 211 5.84 -0.86 -7.49
N PHE A 212 5.14 -0.48 -8.56
CA PHE A 212 5.74 -0.04 -9.83
C PHE A 212 6.20 1.42 -9.84
N GLY A 213 6.00 2.16 -8.75
CA GLY A 213 6.45 3.53 -8.56
C GLY A 213 5.46 4.61 -9.04
N LEU A 214 4.19 4.27 -9.21
CA LEU A 214 3.15 5.25 -9.51
C LEU A 214 2.70 5.97 -8.23
N ASN A 215 2.57 7.29 -8.30
CA ASN A 215 1.97 8.08 -7.22
C ASN A 215 0.46 8.10 -7.38
N HIS A 216 -0.24 8.56 -6.33
CA HIS A 216 -1.64 8.95 -6.47
C HIS A 216 -1.81 10.05 -7.50
N THR A 217 -2.94 10.06 -8.21
CA THR A 217 -3.24 11.07 -9.24
C THR A 217 -3.33 12.50 -8.70
N PHE A 218 -3.66 12.64 -7.42
CA PHE A 218 -3.70 13.93 -6.70
C PHE A 218 -2.36 14.29 -6.04
N ALA A 219 -1.31 13.49 -6.23
CA ALA A 219 0.02 13.87 -5.79
C ALA A 219 0.47 15.16 -6.50
N GLY A 220 1.06 16.10 -5.75
CA GLY A 220 1.44 17.40 -6.29
C GLY A 220 0.28 18.38 -6.55
N GLY A 221 -0.97 17.96 -6.35
CA GLY A 221 -2.17 18.78 -6.53
C GLY A 221 -2.28 19.38 -7.94
N CYS A 222 -2.83 20.59 -8.04
CA CYS A 222 -2.90 21.35 -9.30
C CYS A 222 -1.55 21.90 -9.79
N GLY A 223 -0.42 21.42 -9.26
CA GLY A 223 0.91 21.80 -9.69
C GLY A 223 1.23 21.23 -11.08
N ALA A 224 2.08 21.92 -11.85
CA ALA A 224 2.44 21.52 -13.21
C ALA A 224 3.14 20.13 -13.31
N THR A 225 3.68 19.64 -12.20
CA THR A 225 4.32 18.32 -12.13
C THR A 225 3.32 17.20 -11.85
N GLY A 226 2.19 17.50 -11.17
CA GLY A 226 1.21 16.51 -10.74
C GLY A 226 1.84 15.29 -10.05
N ASP A 227 1.36 14.11 -10.45
CA ASP A 227 1.81 12.78 -10.03
C ASP A 227 3.11 12.32 -10.73
N PHE A 228 3.76 13.21 -11.49
CA PHE A 228 4.91 12.97 -12.36
C PHE A 228 4.60 12.17 -13.64
N VAL A 229 3.32 12.01 -14.00
CA VAL A 229 2.86 11.34 -15.22
C VAL A 229 2.17 12.35 -16.14
N ALA A 230 2.79 12.62 -17.30
CA ALA A 230 2.41 13.76 -18.14
C ALA A 230 1.02 13.67 -18.78
N ASP A 231 0.46 12.46 -18.91
CA ASP A 231 -0.88 12.23 -19.47
C ASP A 231 -1.96 12.02 -18.40
N THR A 232 -1.63 12.11 -17.11
CA THR A 232 -2.61 12.23 -16.03
C THR A 232 -3.06 13.70 -15.91
N PRO A 233 -4.36 14.03 -16.12
CA PRO A 233 -4.88 15.35 -15.78
C PRO A 233 -4.63 15.72 -14.32
N ALA A 234 -4.36 17.00 -14.05
CA ALA A 234 -4.06 17.46 -12.70
C ALA A 234 -5.28 17.31 -11.78
N GLN A 235 -5.06 16.74 -10.60
CA GLN A 235 -6.08 16.55 -9.57
C GLN A 235 -5.60 17.17 -8.25
N GLY A 236 -6.44 17.95 -7.59
CA GLY A 236 -6.09 18.75 -6.42
C GLY A 236 -6.25 18.02 -5.10
N THR A 237 -7.21 17.09 -5.01
CA THR A 237 -7.57 16.35 -3.79
C THR A 237 -8.10 14.97 -4.12
N GLU A 238 -8.22 14.12 -3.11
CA GLU A 238 -8.90 12.82 -3.25
C GLU A 238 -10.34 13.01 -3.71
N VAL A 239 -10.78 12.12 -4.61
CA VAL A 239 -12.15 12.07 -5.13
C VAL A 239 -12.67 10.66 -4.89
N TYR A 240 -13.86 10.58 -4.30
CA TYR A 240 -14.54 9.33 -3.93
C TYR A 240 -15.87 9.24 -4.69
N GLY A 241 -16.42 8.04 -4.81
CA GLY A 241 -17.62 7.83 -5.61
C GLY A 241 -17.35 7.98 -7.11
N CYS A 242 -18.40 8.34 -7.86
CA CYS A 242 -18.34 8.55 -9.31
C CYS A 242 -18.85 9.95 -9.74
N PRO A 243 -18.14 11.04 -9.40
CA PRO A 243 -18.49 12.37 -9.89
C PRO A 243 -17.99 12.57 -11.33
N ALA A 244 -18.82 12.25 -12.32
CA ALA A 244 -18.46 12.28 -13.76
C ALA A 244 -17.90 13.63 -14.26
N ASP A 245 -18.30 14.74 -13.64
CA ASP A 245 -17.86 16.10 -13.99
C ASP A 245 -16.89 16.69 -12.95
N SER A 246 -16.18 15.83 -12.19
CA SER A 246 -15.23 16.30 -11.17
C SER A 246 -14.05 17.01 -11.83
N ASP A 247 -13.78 18.22 -11.33
CA ASP A 247 -12.66 19.05 -11.75
C ASP A 247 -12.18 19.84 -10.54
N THR A 248 -11.21 19.25 -9.84
CA THR A 248 -10.58 19.88 -8.68
C THR A 248 -9.51 20.91 -9.06
N CYS A 249 -9.13 20.97 -10.34
CA CYS A 249 -8.11 21.86 -10.89
C CYS A 249 -8.59 22.62 -12.14
N PRO A 250 -9.60 23.49 -12.03
CA PRO A 250 -10.29 24.09 -13.19
C PRO A 250 -9.45 25.05 -14.03
N ASP A 251 -8.32 25.51 -13.48
CA ASP A 251 -7.35 26.33 -14.21
C ASP A 251 -6.34 25.47 -15.01
N SER A 252 -6.40 24.14 -14.88
CA SER A 252 -5.59 23.17 -15.61
C SER A 252 -6.41 22.43 -16.67
N PRO A 253 -5.80 21.92 -17.75
CA PRO A 253 -6.53 21.16 -18.76
C PRO A 253 -6.97 19.77 -18.27
N GLY A 254 -8.23 19.41 -18.55
CA GLY A 254 -8.78 18.07 -18.28
C GLY A 254 -9.76 18.05 -17.11
N LEU A 255 -10.45 16.92 -16.93
CA LEU A 255 -11.22 16.62 -15.72
C LEU A 255 -10.38 15.72 -14.81
N ASP A 256 -10.79 15.58 -13.54
CA ASP A 256 -10.14 14.65 -12.63
C ASP A 256 -10.13 13.23 -13.25
N PRO A 257 -9.02 12.48 -13.15
CA PRO A 257 -8.89 11.14 -13.74
C PRO A 257 -9.62 10.07 -12.91
N ILE A 258 -10.94 10.19 -12.79
CA ILE A 258 -11.80 9.37 -11.91
C ILE A 258 -11.85 7.87 -12.24
N HIS A 259 -11.30 7.42 -13.37
CA HIS A 259 -11.20 6.01 -13.74
C HIS A 259 -9.76 5.46 -13.63
N ASN A 260 -8.83 6.28 -13.13
CA ASN A 260 -7.45 5.85 -12.92
C ASN A 260 -7.36 5.08 -11.60
N PHE A 261 -6.79 3.88 -11.64
CA PHE A 261 -6.60 3.04 -10.46
C PHE A 261 -5.79 3.71 -9.35
N MET A 262 -4.95 4.72 -9.66
CA MET A 262 -4.19 5.48 -8.67
C MET A 262 -4.99 6.62 -7.99
N GLY A 263 -6.28 6.77 -8.32
CA GLY A 263 -7.24 7.57 -7.56
C GLY A 263 -7.93 6.77 -6.45
N TYR A 264 -8.95 7.35 -5.81
CA TYR A 264 -9.75 6.74 -4.73
C TYR A 264 -11.24 6.58 -5.07
N THR A 265 -11.58 6.60 -6.35
CA THR A 265 -12.94 6.32 -6.80
C THR A 265 -13.32 4.86 -6.55
N ASP A 266 -14.61 4.60 -6.57
CA ASP A 266 -15.18 3.28 -6.26
C ASP A 266 -14.80 2.24 -7.34
N ASP A 267 -14.63 0.98 -6.95
CA ASP A 267 -14.26 -0.10 -7.86
C ASP A 267 -15.31 -0.35 -8.96
N SER A 268 -16.57 0.05 -8.73
CA SER A 268 -17.70 -0.27 -9.60
C SER A 268 -17.78 0.48 -10.93
N TRP A 269 -16.75 1.27 -11.29
CA TRP A 269 -16.76 2.17 -12.43
C TRP A 269 -15.51 2.11 -13.32
#